data_AF-A0A7M1MDC3-F1
#
_entry.id   AF-A0A7M1MDC3-F1
#
_cell.length_a   1.000
_cell.length_b   1.000
_cell.length_c   1.000
_cell.angle_alpha   90.00
_cell.angle_beta   90.00
_cell.angle_gamma   90.00
#
_symmetry.space_group_name_H-M   'P 1'
#
loop_
_entity.id
_entity.type
_entity.pdbx_description
1 polymer ?
#
loop_
_entity_poly.entity_id
_entity_poly.type
_entity_poly.pdbx_seq_one_letter_code
_entity_poly.pdbx_strand_id
1 'polypeptide(L)'
;MNKVAVLMACDNNLLFALANMIIGIKRYCYNNITEIIIMYDNIDNENINKISSIWPKKIIFKKYSKDDFLEDVGCIGKIKLSNRFGFHLVYAKFYIFDFLQKYQSVVWLDIDMLLLGNICNILSFNLDGTITKGGSAILIKYLQCEYQNDKNINAIKPNGGFIHFNDSILKLNVKNLKQECFSILKDLYDKDFLNGNAWGDEIPFGVLIYKYKLSVYVADKVNTLPNNSKHSILIHAGTDMKFWSSFISYISFQEWHVNNKVWNNNYNEITNIDFRQYNLPIKDQSDLYQFLFSYNLFYGIYPILNVLINYKLKEYGFYINFLISHSRRSFDIFSSFLEPKKFYYKIEFQYGYGEWGTKIFFDLVLSDFYIKQFDLLVSNLSMFNFSIIKKPDQNIIRIPIDTSKDFIHILEKFIVITSKHFLSFANQEIKIITVNSSAKSRIQNQLSYKLGQAMIVNSKSFLGYIRMPFVLSYIKDKHKQEQKNYQEKIKKDPSLKLPPLEDYPDYKEALKEKECLTYKLGEALIKANKTWYKGGYVKMLFEIGKLKQKIKKENDA
;
A
#
# COMPACT_ATOMS: atom_id res chain seq x y z
N MET A 1 -46.72 16.07 2.85
CA MET A 1 -45.32 15.59 2.80
C MET A 1 -44.41 16.74 3.18
N ASN A 2 -43.42 16.51 4.03
CA ASN A 2 -42.47 17.55 4.41
C ASN A 2 -41.67 18.01 3.18
N LYS A 3 -41.48 19.32 3.02
CA LYS A 3 -40.65 19.87 1.93
C LYS A 3 -39.17 19.71 2.29
N VAL A 4 -38.59 18.57 1.95
CA VAL A 4 -37.17 18.24 2.19
C VAL A 4 -36.34 18.58 0.96
N ALA A 5 -35.27 19.35 1.12
CA ALA A 5 -34.27 19.59 0.08
C ALA A 5 -32.90 18.98 0.45
N VAL A 6 -32.17 18.51 -0.56
CA VAL A 6 -30.79 18.06 -0.40
C VAL A 6 -29.86 19.13 -0.95
N LEU A 7 -28.89 19.57 -0.16
CA LEU A 7 -27.84 20.49 -0.56
C LEU A 7 -26.52 19.71 -0.73
N MET A 8 -25.85 19.90 -1.86
CA MET A 8 -24.52 19.35 -2.14
C MET A 8 -23.66 20.41 -2.81
N ALA A 9 -22.35 20.21 -2.85
CA ALA A 9 -21.47 21.01 -3.68
C ALA A 9 -20.49 20.17 -4.49
N CYS A 10 -20.13 20.64 -5.69
CA CYS A 10 -19.28 19.91 -6.61
C CYS A 10 -18.55 20.85 -7.58
N ASP A 11 -17.36 20.46 -7.99
CA ASP A 11 -16.65 21.02 -9.14
C ASP A 11 -16.55 19.98 -10.27
N ASN A 12 -15.90 20.33 -11.37
CA ASN A 12 -15.79 19.44 -12.54
C ASN A 12 -15.08 18.10 -12.24
N ASN A 13 -14.26 18.02 -11.19
CA ASN A 13 -13.41 16.85 -10.93
C ASN A 13 -14.17 15.68 -10.30
N LEU A 14 -15.35 15.93 -9.74
CA LEU A 14 -16.14 14.93 -8.99
C LEU A 14 -17.56 14.74 -9.53
N LEU A 15 -17.81 15.09 -10.80
CA LEU A 15 -19.11 14.92 -11.45
C LEU A 15 -19.65 13.48 -11.38
N PHE A 16 -18.78 12.48 -11.56
CA PHE A 16 -19.19 11.08 -11.47
C PHE A 16 -19.64 10.70 -10.04
N ALA A 17 -19.03 11.28 -9.00
CA ALA A 17 -19.42 11.05 -7.61
C ALA A 17 -20.74 11.76 -7.27
N LEU A 18 -20.91 13.00 -7.74
CA LEU A 18 -22.18 13.73 -7.68
C LEU A 18 -23.31 12.96 -8.37
N ALA A 19 -23.07 12.46 -9.59
CA ALA A 19 -24.02 11.64 -10.32
C ALA A 19 -24.40 10.38 -9.53
N ASN A 20 -23.40 9.70 -8.93
CA ASN A 20 -23.63 8.52 -8.11
C ASN A 20 -24.59 8.80 -6.95
N MET A 21 -24.35 9.89 -6.22
CA MET A 21 -25.20 10.33 -5.12
C MET A 21 -26.62 10.67 -5.57
N ILE A 22 -26.77 11.42 -6.68
CA ILE A 22 -28.10 11.76 -7.23
C ILE A 22 -28.88 10.51 -7.65
N ILE A 23 -28.22 9.55 -8.31
CA ILE A 23 -28.84 8.28 -8.70
C ILE A 23 -29.31 7.51 -7.46
N GLY A 24 -28.47 7.44 -6.42
CA GLY A 24 -28.84 6.83 -5.14
C GLY A 24 -30.06 7.52 -4.51
N ILE A 25 -30.04 8.85 -4.40
CA ILE A 25 -31.14 9.64 -3.83
C ILE A 25 -32.43 9.41 -4.64
N LYS A 26 -32.34 9.41 -5.97
CA LYS A 26 -33.48 9.14 -6.86
C LYS A 26 -34.08 7.76 -6.61
N ARG A 27 -33.25 6.73 -6.41
CA ARG A 27 -33.70 5.36 -6.17
C ARG A 27 -34.36 5.20 -4.80
N TYR A 28 -33.75 5.73 -3.74
CA TYR A 28 -34.21 5.47 -2.37
C TYR A 28 -35.15 6.51 -1.78
N CYS A 29 -35.16 7.73 -2.32
CA CYS A 29 -35.86 8.88 -1.74
C CYS A 29 -36.80 9.57 -2.74
N TYR A 30 -37.23 8.85 -3.80
CA TYR A 30 -37.99 9.40 -4.94
C TYR A 30 -39.19 10.27 -4.51
N ASN A 31 -39.98 9.78 -3.55
CA ASN A 31 -41.19 10.44 -3.07
C ASN A 31 -40.94 11.43 -1.92
N ASN A 32 -39.73 11.46 -1.36
CA ASN A 32 -39.44 12.21 -0.13
C ASN A 32 -38.66 13.50 -0.39
N ILE A 33 -37.86 13.55 -1.46
CA ILE A 33 -37.04 14.72 -1.79
C ILE A 33 -37.80 15.66 -2.75
N THR A 34 -37.90 16.92 -2.32
CA THR A 34 -38.54 17.99 -3.09
C THR A 34 -37.64 18.41 -4.23
N GLU A 35 -36.42 18.85 -3.92
CA GLU A 35 -35.41 19.34 -4.86
C GLU A 35 -34.00 19.00 -4.35
N ILE A 36 -33.06 18.85 -5.27
CA ILE A 36 -31.63 18.71 -5.03
C ILE A 36 -30.97 20.01 -5.51
N ILE A 37 -30.26 20.68 -4.61
CA ILE A 37 -29.57 21.93 -4.87
C ILE A 37 -28.07 21.64 -4.92
N ILE A 38 -27.43 22.04 -6.02
CA ILE A 38 -26.02 21.80 -6.27
C ILE A 38 -25.32 23.16 -6.35
N MET A 39 -24.54 23.46 -5.31
CA MET A 39 -23.65 24.62 -5.28
C MET A 39 -22.38 24.28 -6.06
N TYR A 40 -22.06 25.01 -7.12
CA TYR A 40 -20.99 24.60 -8.02
C TYR A 40 -20.04 25.71 -8.42
N ASP A 41 -18.82 25.30 -8.76
CA ASP A 41 -17.82 26.18 -9.38
C ASP A 41 -17.16 25.47 -10.57
N ASN A 42 -16.91 26.22 -11.64
CA ASN A 42 -16.19 25.76 -12.84
C ASN A 42 -16.75 24.47 -13.50
N ILE A 43 -18.08 24.30 -13.53
CA ILE A 43 -18.75 23.24 -14.32
C ILE A 43 -19.36 23.88 -15.57
N ASP A 44 -19.07 23.32 -16.75
CA ASP A 44 -19.65 23.80 -18.01
C ASP A 44 -21.12 23.38 -18.18
N ASN A 45 -21.81 24.06 -19.10
CA ASN A 45 -23.24 23.84 -19.34
C ASN A 45 -23.55 22.45 -19.87
N GLU A 46 -22.64 21.79 -20.60
CA GLU A 46 -22.85 20.44 -21.10
C GLU A 46 -22.96 19.46 -19.92
N ASN A 47 -22.01 19.53 -18.99
CA ASN A 47 -21.98 18.72 -17.79
C ASN A 47 -23.15 19.02 -16.83
N ILE A 48 -23.53 20.29 -16.70
CA ILE A 48 -24.74 20.68 -15.95
C ILE A 48 -25.99 20.01 -16.55
N ASN A 49 -26.12 20.03 -17.88
CA ASN A 49 -27.25 19.40 -18.57
C ASN A 49 -27.25 17.87 -18.38
N LYS A 50 -26.09 17.22 -18.45
CA LYS A 50 -25.95 15.78 -18.18
C LYS A 50 -26.39 15.43 -16.75
N ILE A 51 -25.93 16.14 -15.74
CA ILE A 51 -26.36 15.88 -14.35
C ILE A 51 -27.86 16.16 -14.18
N SER A 52 -28.36 17.26 -14.73
CA SER A 52 -29.78 17.63 -14.63
C SER A 52 -30.73 16.60 -15.26
N SER A 53 -30.27 15.88 -16.28
CA SER A 53 -31.03 14.84 -16.95
C SER A 53 -31.24 13.58 -16.08
N ILE A 54 -30.37 13.33 -15.09
CA ILE A 54 -30.52 12.19 -14.17
C ILE A 54 -31.88 12.24 -13.47
N TRP A 55 -32.32 13.42 -13.05
CA TRP A 55 -33.64 13.63 -12.46
C TRP A 55 -34.25 14.96 -12.92
N PRO A 56 -34.96 14.96 -14.06
CA PRO A 56 -35.47 16.18 -14.66
C PRO A 56 -36.38 16.95 -13.71
N LYS A 57 -36.24 18.28 -13.69
CA LYS A 57 -36.99 19.24 -12.85
C LYS A 57 -36.76 19.12 -11.33
N LYS A 58 -35.91 18.21 -10.88
CA LYS A 58 -35.59 18.02 -9.46
C LYS A 58 -34.26 18.59 -9.05
N ILE A 59 -33.39 18.91 -10.00
CA ILE A 59 -32.02 19.37 -9.76
C ILE A 59 -31.91 20.85 -10.10
N ILE A 60 -31.37 21.63 -9.15
CA ILE A 60 -31.16 23.07 -9.28
C ILE A 60 -29.68 23.36 -9.09
N PHE A 61 -29.04 23.92 -10.10
CA PHE A 61 -27.67 24.40 -10.01
C PHE A 61 -27.64 25.85 -9.55
N LYS A 62 -26.78 26.15 -8.58
CA LYS A 62 -26.47 27.52 -8.14
C LYS A 62 -24.97 27.74 -8.16
N LYS A 63 -24.53 28.75 -8.91
CA LYS A 63 -23.12 29.11 -8.97
C LYS A 63 -22.67 29.59 -7.59
N TYR A 64 -21.55 29.07 -7.12
CA TYR A 64 -20.86 29.49 -5.91
C TYR A 64 -19.36 29.46 -6.19
N SER A 65 -18.88 30.59 -6.71
CA SER A 65 -17.49 30.81 -7.06
C SER A 65 -16.65 31.16 -5.83
N LYS A 66 -15.34 31.19 -6.04
CA LYS A 66 -14.42 31.69 -5.02
C LYS A 66 -14.76 33.12 -4.60
N ASP A 67 -15.16 33.98 -5.53
CA ASP A 67 -15.49 35.38 -5.23
C ASP A 67 -16.73 35.49 -4.34
N ASP A 68 -17.74 34.65 -4.57
CA ASP A 68 -18.93 34.59 -3.70
C ASP A 68 -18.54 34.19 -2.26
N PHE A 69 -17.61 33.25 -2.10
CA PHE A 69 -17.07 32.91 -0.78
C PHE A 69 -16.29 34.05 -0.13
N LEU A 70 -15.52 34.80 -0.92
CA LEU A 70 -14.79 35.97 -0.43
C LEU A 70 -15.74 37.08 0.05
N GLU A 71 -16.86 37.26 -0.65
CA GLU A 71 -17.92 38.19 -0.23
C GLU A 71 -18.58 37.72 1.08
N ASP A 72 -18.94 36.45 1.18
CA ASP A 72 -19.58 35.86 2.36
C ASP A 72 -18.71 36.00 3.64
N VAL A 73 -17.42 35.72 3.53
CA VAL A 73 -16.48 35.78 4.67
C VAL A 73 -15.96 37.19 4.95
N GLY A 74 -16.00 38.08 3.96
CA GLY A 74 -15.41 39.41 4.00
C GLY A 74 -13.88 39.38 3.99
N CYS A 75 -13.23 39.98 5.00
CA CYS A 75 -11.77 40.00 5.05
C CYS A 75 -11.17 38.59 5.24
N ILE A 76 -10.27 38.20 4.33
CA ILE A 76 -9.69 36.84 4.23
C ILE A 76 -8.79 36.47 5.43
N GLY A 77 -8.35 37.44 6.24
CA GLY A 77 -7.63 37.20 7.51
C GLY A 77 -6.50 36.16 7.38
N LYS A 78 -6.41 35.26 8.36
CA LYS A 78 -5.46 34.11 8.35
C LYS A 78 -6.00 32.86 7.64
N ILE A 79 -7.08 32.97 6.87
CA ILE A 79 -7.70 31.82 6.19
C ILE A 79 -6.73 31.29 5.12
N LYS A 80 -6.29 30.04 5.28
CA LYS A 80 -5.39 29.40 4.32
C LYS A 80 -6.19 28.96 3.09
N LEU A 81 -6.15 29.76 2.03
CA LEU A 81 -6.69 29.36 0.73
C LEU A 81 -5.84 28.22 0.16
N SER A 82 -6.45 27.07 -0.10
CA SER A 82 -5.77 25.93 -0.74
C SER A 82 -6.26 25.73 -2.18
N ASN A 83 -5.39 25.27 -3.06
CA ASN A 83 -5.75 24.89 -4.45
C ASN A 83 -6.38 23.50 -4.55
N ARG A 84 -6.76 22.87 -3.43
CA ARG A 84 -7.45 21.58 -3.45
C ARG A 84 -8.85 21.79 -4.05
N PHE A 85 -9.27 20.86 -4.91
CA PHE A 85 -10.57 20.83 -5.60
C PHE A 85 -11.70 21.43 -4.75
N GLY A 86 -12.17 22.61 -5.12
CA GLY A 86 -13.30 23.29 -4.48
C GLY A 86 -13.13 23.65 -3.00
N PHE A 87 -11.98 24.17 -2.55
CA PHE A 87 -11.80 24.61 -1.15
C PHE A 87 -12.97 25.43 -0.61
N HIS A 88 -13.48 26.40 -1.37
CA HIS A 88 -14.58 27.24 -0.92
C HIS A 88 -15.93 26.50 -0.91
N LEU A 89 -16.11 25.51 -1.80
CA LEU A 89 -17.35 24.74 -1.93
C LEU A 89 -17.74 24.01 -0.63
N VAL A 90 -16.76 23.66 0.23
CA VAL A 90 -17.07 23.04 1.53
C VAL A 90 -17.89 23.96 2.44
N TYR A 91 -17.74 25.28 2.28
CA TYR A 91 -18.46 26.27 3.08
C TYR A 91 -19.85 26.60 2.51
N ALA A 92 -20.17 26.11 1.31
CA ALA A 92 -21.53 26.18 0.78
C ALA A 92 -22.56 25.50 1.72
N LYS A 93 -22.09 24.62 2.63
CA LYS A 93 -22.85 24.06 3.76
C LYS A 93 -23.64 25.11 4.53
N PHE A 94 -23.09 26.32 4.74
CA PHE A 94 -23.75 27.35 5.53
C PHE A 94 -25.02 27.91 4.86
N TYR A 95 -25.17 27.71 3.54
CA TYR A 95 -26.39 28.09 2.81
C TYR A 95 -27.62 27.25 3.18
N ILE A 96 -27.47 26.17 3.97
CA ILE A 96 -28.62 25.47 4.57
C ILE A 96 -29.65 26.46 5.12
N PHE A 97 -29.19 27.49 5.85
CA PHE A 97 -30.08 28.45 6.51
C PHE A 97 -30.86 29.33 5.55
N ASP A 98 -30.26 29.74 4.44
CA ASP A 98 -30.95 30.51 3.38
C ASP A 98 -32.03 29.63 2.72
N PHE A 99 -31.72 28.35 2.49
CA PHE A 99 -32.67 27.42 1.89
C PHE A 99 -33.83 27.03 2.82
N LEU A 100 -33.66 27.06 4.13
CA LEU A 100 -34.75 26.84 5.08
C LEU A 100 -35.88 27.88 4.97
N GLN A 101 -35.64 29.03 4.33
CA GLN A 101 -36.70 30.00 4.04
C GLN A 101 -37.69 29.47 2.98
N LYS A 102 -37.27 28.51 2.14
CA LYS A 102 -38.08 27.91 1.06
C LYS A 102 -38.52 26.48 1.38
N TYR A 103 -37.74 25.74 2.16
CA TYR A 103 -37.99 24.34 2.49
C TYR A 103 -38.14 24.15 3.99
N GLN A 104 -38.99 23.21 4.39
CA GLN A 104 -39.20 22.88 5.79
C GLN A 104 -37.96 22.21 6.41
N SER A 105 -37.19 21.49 5.59
CA SER A 105 -36.04 20.70 6.02
C SER A 105 -34.98 20.72 4.92
N VAL A 106 -33.72 20.94 5.30
CA VAL A 106 -32.58 20.94 4.38
C VAL A 106 -31.48 20.06 4.97
N VAL A 107 -30.98 19.12 4.16
CA VAL A 107 -29.87 18.24 4.52
C VAL A 107 -28.68 18.46 3.58
N TRP A 108 -27.51 18.72 4.15
CA TRP A 108 -26.25 18.66 3.43
C TRP A 108 -25.72 17.23 3.37
N LEU A 109 -25.22 16.84 2.20
CA LEU A 109 -24.49 15.59 1.98
C LEU A 109 -23.17 15.88 1.24
N ASP A 110 -22.05 15.31 1.70
CA ASP A 110 -20.84 15.28 0.87
C ASP A 110 -21.06 14.31 -0.32
N ILE A 111 -20.41 14.61 -1.45
CA ILE A 111 -20.59 13.85 -2.70
C ILE A 111 -19.76 12.58 -2.78
N ASP A 112 -18.76 12.39 -1.93
CA ASP A 112 -17.95 11.17 -1.81
C ASP A 112 -18.53 10.15 -0.82
N MET A 113 -19.86 10.12 -0.76
CA MET A 113 -20.64 9.16 0.02
C MET A 113 -21.34 8.13 -0.86
N LEU A 114 -21.88 7.10 -0.22
CA LEU A 114 -22.71 6.08 -0.86
C LEU A 114 -24.01 5.90 -0.08
N LEU A 115 -25.12 6.12 -0.77
CA LEU A 115 -26.47 5.95 -0.21
C LEU A 115 -26.99 4.52 -0.43
N LEU A 116 -27.44 3.89 0.65
CA LEU A 116 -27.97 2.51 0.70
C LEU A 116 -29.44 2.43 1.14
N GLY A 117 -30.08 3.56 1.44
CA GLY A 117 -31.45 3.58 1.91
C GLY A 117 -32.07 4.98 1.93
N ASN A 118 -33.30 5.09 2.41
CA ASN A 118 -34.02 6.36 2.46
C ASN A 118 -33.51 7.25 3.60
N ILE A 119 -32.80 8.34 3.29
CA ILE A 119 -32.27 9.28 4.29
C ILE A 119 -33.37 9.94 5.11
N CYS A 120 -34.57 10.14 4.56
CA CYS A 120 -35.65 10.83 5.26
C CYS A 120 -36.15 10.03 6.48
N ASN A 121 -35.86 8.72 6.56
CA ASN A 121 -36.18 7.88 7.71
C ASN A 121 -35.34 8.20 8.95
N ILE A 122 -34.19 8.87 8.79
CA ILE A 122 -33.30 9.26 9.92
C ILE A 122 -33.47 10.72 10.31
N LEU A 123 -34.15 11.53 9.49
CA LEU A 123 -34.35 12.95 9.75
C LEU A 123 -35.39 13.14 10.85
N SER A 124 -35.00 13.82 11.92
CA SER A 124 -35.89 14.20 13.01
C SER A 124 -36.62 15.49 12.65
N PHE A 125 -37.90 15.38 12.26
CA PHE A 125 -38.73 16.54 11.89
C PHE A 125 -39.36 17.29 13.08
N ASN A 126 -39.32 16.69 14.26
CA ASN A 126 -39.84 17.23 15.53
C ASN A 126 -38.78 17.96 16.37
N LEU A 127 -37.52 17.88 15.99
CA LEU A 127 -36.40 18.58 16.63
C LEU A 127 -35.88 19.67 15.69
N ASP A 128 -34.86 20.43 16.11
CA ASP A 128 -34.26 21.47 15.28
C ASP A 128 -33.39 20.91 14.17
N GLY A 129 -32.85 19.70 14.33
CA GLY A 129 -32.05 19.08 13.30
C GLY A 129 -31.62 17.65 13.58
N THR A 130 -30.84 17.12 12.65
CA THR A 130 -30.20 15.80 12.76
C THR A 130 -28.76 15.92 12.30
N ILE A 131 -27.85 15.42 13.12
CA ILE A 131 -26.41 15.54 12.87
C ILE A 131 -25.73 14.20 13.08
N THR A 132 -24.48 14.12 12.65
CA THR A 132 -23.55 13.06 13.07
C THR A 132 -22.47 13.65 13.95
N LYS A 133 -21.95 12.88 14.90
CA LYS A 133 -20.99 13.41 15.89
C LYS A 133 -19.56 13.39 15.33
N GLY A 134 -18.89 14.53 15.36
CA GLY A 134 -17.46 14.68 15.11
C GLY A 134 -16.67 15.00 16.39
N GLY A 135 -15.34 15.07 16.29
CA GLY A 135 -14.46 15.38 17.41
C GLY A 135 -14.62 16.82 17.92
N SER A 136 -15.06 17.01 19.17
CA SER A 136 -15.45 18.33 19.71
C SER A 136 -14.34 19.10 20.43
N ALA A 137 -13.10 18.59 20.47
CA ALA A 137 -12.03 19.18 21.28
C ALA A 137 -11.74 20.66 20.96
N ILE A 138 -11.72 21.04 19.68
CA ILE A 138 -11.48 22.43 19.27
C ILE A 138 -12.70 23.31 19.49
N LEU A 139 -13.90 22.78 19.23
CA LEU A 139 -15.16 23.48 19.54
C LEU A 139 -15.23 23.84 21.02
N ILE A 140 -14.92 22.89 21.91
CA ILE A 140 -14.95 23.13 23.37
C ILE A 140 -13.92 24.21 23.75
N LYS A 141 -12.69 24.12 23.24
CA LYS A 141 -11.66 25.15 23.50
C LYS A 141 -12.09 26.53 23.01
N TYR A 142 -12.66 26.61 21.80
CA TYR A 142 -13.18 27.84 21.24
C TYR A 142 -14.28 28.44 22.13
N LEU A 143 -15.28 27.64 22.49
CA LEU A 143 -16.37 28.06 23.36
C LEU A 143 -15.89 28.47 24.76
N GLN A 144 -14.85 27.83 25.32
CA GLN A 144 -14.28 28.23 26.62
C GLN A 144 -13.63 29.61 26.56
N CYS A 145 -13.01 29.95 25.43
CA CYS A 145 -12.46 31.28 25.21
C CYS A 145 -13.55 32.34 25.03
N GLU A 146 -14.61 32.02 24.28
CA GLU A 146 -15.72 32.95 24.03
C GLU A 146 -16.64 33.14 25.24
N TYR A 147 -16.88 32.07 26.00
CA TYR A 147 -17.82 32.02 27.12
C TYR A 147 -17.09 31.74 28.44
N GLN A 148 -16.17 32.63 28.82
CA GLN A 148 -15.25 32.49 29.99
C GLN A 148 -15.92 32.11 31.33
N ASN A 149 -17.22 32.34 31.47
CA ASN A 149 -17.99 32.03 32.68
C ASN A 149 -18.51 30.59 32.77
N ASP A 150 -18.38 29.79 31.70
CA ASP A 150 -18.84 28.40 31.68
C ASP A 150 -17.66 27.41 31.76
N LYS A 151 -17.42 26.88 32.96
CA LYS A 151 -16.33 25.91 33.17
C LYS A 151 -16.68 24.51 32.66
N ASN A 152 -17.96 24.20 32.40
CA ASN A 152 -18.45 22.86 32.08
C ASN A 152 -19.20 22.83 30.74
N ILE A 153 -18.56 23.34 29.69
CA ILE A 153 -19.13 23.37 28.33
C ILE A 153 -19.32 21.94 27.80
N ASN A 154 -20.58 21.54 27.63
CA ASN A 154 -20.96 20.32 26.93
C ASN A 154 -21.50 20.68 25.54
N ALA A 155 -20.60 20.70 24.55
CA ALA A 155 -20.92 21.05 23.17
C ALA A 155 -20.69 19.88 22.21
N ILE A 156 -21.55 19.77 21.20
CA ILE A 156 -21.47 18.74 20.17
C ILE A 156 -21.06 19.40 18.87
N LYS A 157 -20.00 18.87 18.25
CA LYS A 157 -19.56 19.28 16.92
C LYS A 157 -20.15 18.31 15.89
N PRO A 158 -20.96 18.77 14.93
CA PRO A 158 -21.37 17.95 13.80
C PRO A 158 -20.17 17.46 12.99
N ASN A 159 -20.30 16.35 12.26
CA ASN A 159 -19.38 16.01 11.18
C ASN A 159 -19.93 16.56 9.85
N GLY A 160 -19.04 17.13 9.05
CA GLY A 160 -19.34 17.90 7.85
C GLY A 160 -19.97 17.09 6.73
N GLY A 161 -19.87 15.76 6.79
CA GLY A 161 -20.45 14.89 5.79
C GLY A 161 -21.98 14.83 5.79
N PHE A 162 -22.60 15.00 6.95
CA PHE A 162 -24.05 14.95 7.09
C PHE A 162 -24.52 15.96 8.13
N ILE A 163 -25.25 16.98 7.68
CA ILE A 163 -25.80 18.04 8.53
C ILE A 163 -27.22 18.35 8.07
N HIS A 164 -28.20 18.22 8.96
CA HIS A 164 -29.59 18.51 8.67
C HIS A 164 -30.18 19.45 9.72
N PHE A 165 -30.98 20.42 9.26
CA PHE A 165 -31.77 21.31 10.09
C PHE A 165 -33.19 21.47 9.53
N ASN A 166 -34.14 21.78 10.41
CA ASN A 166 -35.51 22.16 10.08
C ASN A 166 -35.71 23.67 10.18
N ASP A 167 -36.77 24.18 9.55
CA ASP A 167 -37.13 25.60 9.53
C ASP A 167 -37.51 26.17 10.91
N SER A 168 -37.73 25.31 11.91
CA SER A 168 -38.00 25.70 13.30
C SER A 168 -36.94 26.66 13.85
N ILE A 169 -35.68 26.50 13.42
CA ILE A 169 -34.57 27.34 13.87
C ILE A 169 -34.65 28.78 13.35
N LEU A 170 -35.42 29.04 12.28
CA LEU A 170 -35.62 30.40 11.79
C LEU A 170 -36.46 31.26 12.76
N LYS A 171 -37.19 30.62 13.70
CA LYS A 171 -37.98 31.31 14.73
C LYS A 171 -37.13 31.98 15.80
N LEU A 172 -35.82 31.74 15.83
CA LEU A 172 -34.91 32.25 16.86
C LEU A 172 -34.68 33.78 16.79
N ASN A 173 -35.34 34.50 15.87
CA ASN A 173 -35.22 35.95 15.66
C ASN A 173 -33.76 36.43 15.47
N VAL A 174 -32.93 35.56 14.87
CA VAL A 174 -31.51 35.80 14.60
C VAL A 174 -31.36 36.43 13.22
N LYS A 175 -30.65 37.56 13.12
CA LYS A 175 -30.63 38.40 11.92
C LYS A 175 -30.04 37.73 10.68
N ASN A 176 -29.18 36.70 10.78
CA ASN A 176 -28.74 35.86 9.65
C ASN A 176 -27.83 34.71 10.14
N LEU A 177 -28.32 33.46 10.23
CA LEU A 177 -27.52 32.32 10.71
C LEU A 177 -26.37 31.95 9.76
N LYS A 178 -26.54 32.13 8.44
CA LYS A 178 -25.47 31.91 7.45
C LYS A 178 -24.30 32.87 7.71
N GLN A 179 -24.59 34.17 7.83
CA GLN A 179 -23.54 35.18 8.07
C GLN A 179 -22.84 34.97 9.41
N GLU A 180 -23.57 34.49 10.42
CA GLU A 180 -22.99 34.13 11.71
C GLU A 180 -22.00 32.97 11.57
N CYS A 181 -22.31 31.93 10.77
CA CYS A 181 -21.36 30.86 10.48
C CYS A 181 -20.07 31.37 9.84
N PHE A 182 -20.15 32.26 8.85
CA PHE A 182 -18.97 32.86 8.22
C PHE A 182 -18.17 33.75 9.19
N SER A 183 -18.86 34.45 10.10
CA SER A 183 -18.21 35.26 11.13
C SER A 183 -17.44 34.39 12.13
N ILE A 184 -18.04 33.26 12.56
CA ILE A 184 -17.39 32.27 13.43
C ILE A 184 -16.20 31.61 12.71
N LEU A 185 -16.36 31.25 11.44
CA LEU A 185 -15.28 30.71 10.62
C LEU A 185 -14.07 31.65 10.63
N LYS A 186 -14.30 32.93 10.37
CA LYS A 186 -13.25 33.95 10.37
C LYS A 186 -12.57 34.05 11.73
N ASP A 187 -13.36 34.12 12.81
CA ASP A 187 -12.84 34.23 14.17
C ASP A 187 -11.98 33.03 14.59
N LEU A 188 -12.38 31.81 14.19
CA LEU A 188 -11.60 30.59 14.40
C LEU A 188 -10.21 30.66 13.75
N TYR A 189 -10.10 31.26 12.55
CA TYR A 189 -8.82 31.46 11.87
C TYR A 189 -8.01 32.60 12.49
N ASP A 190 -8.64 33.74 12.79
CA ASP A 190 -7.96 34.92 13.33
C ASP A 190 -7.33 34.61 14.71
N LYS A 191 -8.01 33.79 15.52
CA LYS A 191 -7.56 33.30 16.84
C LYS A 191 -6.72 32.01 16.80
N ASP A 192 -6.33 31.54 15.61
CA ASP A 192 -5.46 30.36 15.41
C ASP A 192 -5.99 29.05 16.03
N PHE A 193 -7.32 28.85 16.08
CA PHE A 193 -7.91 27.57 16.51
C PHE A 193 -7.77 26.47 15.46
N LEU A 194 -7.60 26.85 14.18
CA LEU A 194 -7.56 25.92 13.05
C LEU A 194 -6.18 25.89 12.39
N ASN A 195 -5.61 24.68 12.29
CA ASN A 195 -4.38 24.43 11.54
C ASN A 195 -4.73 23.96 10.11
N GLY A 196 -4.97 24.90 9.19
CA GLY A 196 -5.36 24.60 7.81
C GLY A 196 -6.88 24.53 7.62
N ASN A 197 -7.35 23.70 6.68
CA ASN A 197 -8.76 23.67 6.28
C ASN A 197 -9.64 22.76 7.15
N ALA A 198 -9.04 22.01 8.09
CA ALA A 198 -9.76 21.00 8.84
C ALA A 198 -10.74 21.64 9.84
N TRP A 199 -11.97 21.13 9.88
CA TRP A 199 -13.02 21.43 10.86
C TRP A 199 -13.66 22.83 10.77
N GLY A 200 -13.17 23.73 9.93
CA GLY A 200 -13.74 25.07 9.75
C GLY A 200 -15.17 25.05 9.19
N ASP A 201 -15.50 24.05 8.38
CA ASP A 201 -16.85 23.84 7.83
C ASP A 201 -17.82 23.17 8.81
N GLU A 202 -17.33 22.71 9.97
CA GLU A 202 -18.10 21.93 10.95
C GLU A 202 -18.32 22.65 12.28
N ILE A 203 -17.28 23.34 12.78
CA ILE A 203 -17.31 24.01 14.10
C ILE A 203 -18.37 25.09 14.19
N PRO A 204 -18.58 25.95 13.17
CA PRO A 204 -19.63 26.98 13.23
C PRO A 204 -21.01 26.41 13.57
N PHE A 205 -21.40 25.27 12.98
CA PHE A 205 -22.66 24.60 13.33
C PHE A 205 -22.70 24.16 14.80
N GLY A 206 -21.60 23.63 15.32
CA GLY A 206 -21.49 23.26 16.75
C GLY A 206 -21.62 24.46 17.69
N VAL A 207 -21.08 25.61 17.30
CA VAL A 207 -21.24 26.88 18.04
C VAL A 207 -22.70 27.32 18.03
N LEU A 208 -23.39 27.28 16.88
CA LEU A 208 -24.81 27.64 16.81
C LEU A 208 -25.68 26.69 17.64
N ILE A 209 -25.43 25.37 17.59
CA ILE A 209 -26.14 24.37 18.40
C ILE A 209 -26.01 24.70 19.88
N TYR A 210 -24.79 25.02 20.33
CA TYR A 210 -24.53 25.39 21.72
C TYR A 210 -25.18 26.72 22.10
N LYS A 211 -24.90 27.78 21.33
CA LYS A 211 -25.32 29.17 21.60
C LYS A 211 -26.84 29.29 21.68
N TYR A 212 -27.56 28.66 20.75
CA TYR A 212 -29.01 28.74 20.67
C TYR A 212 -29.74 27.56 21.33
N LYS A 213 -29.00 26.66 22.00
CA LYS A 213 -29.54 25.47 22.67
C LYS A 213 -30.43 24.63 21.74
N LEU A 214 -29.98 24.44 20.50
CA LEU A 214 -30.74 23.72 19.48
C LEU A 214 -30.89 22.25 19.89
N SER A 215 -32.11 21.73 19.78
CA SER A 215 -32.40 20.33 20.04
C SER A 215 -32.08 19.50 18.81
N VAL A 216 -31.08 18.62 18.87
CA VAL A 216 -30.62 17.83 17.72
C VAL A 216 -30.63 16.34 18.01
N TYR A 217 -31.02 15.55 17.01
CA TYR A 217 -30.83 14.10 17.04
C TYR A 217 -29.44 13.73 16.50
N VAL A 218 -28.71 12.87 17.21
CA VAL A 218 -27.40 12.35 16.75
C VAL A 218 -27.61 11.00 16.10
N ALA A 219 -27.54 10.96 14.78
CA ALA A 219 -27.73 9.75 13.98
C ALA A 219 -26.44 8.89 13.94
N ASP A 220 -26.61 7.58 13.93
CA ASP A 220 -25.54 6.56 13.90
C ASP A 220 -25.52 5.71 12.62
N LYS A 221 -26.60 5.75 11.82
CA LYS A 221 -26.73 5.03 10.54
C LYS A 221 -26.26 5.82 9.32
N VAL A 222 -25.78 7.04 9.50
CA VAL A 222 -25.30 7.90 8.41
C VAL A 222 -23.90 8.37 8.71
N ASN A 223 -23.15 8.72 7.66
CA ASN A 223 -21.75 9.14 7.77
C ASN A 223 -20.85 8.08 8.43
N THR A 224 -21.18 6.79 8.24
CA THR A 224 -20.39 5.69 8.76
C THR A 224 -19.20 5.39 7.86
N LEU A 225 -18.11 4.89 8.41
CA LEU A 225 -16.96 4.46 7.61
C LEU A 225 -17.24 3.14 6.85
N PRO A 226 -16.59 2.91 5.68
CA PRO A 226 -16.70 1.68 4.90
C PRO A 226 -16.52 0.39 5.72
N ASN A 227 -15.57 0.37 6.66
CA ASN A 227 -15.27 -0.78 7.51
C ASN A 227 -16.25 -0.97 8.69
N ASN A 228 -17.22 -0.08 8.88
CA ASN A 228 -18.25 -0.20 9.91
C ASN A 228 -19.63 0.17 9.35
N SER A 229 -20.02 -0.50 8.26
CA SER A 229 -21.15 -0.09 7.41
C SER A 229 -22.36 -1.04 7.37
N LYS A 230 -22.39 -2.09 8.20
CA LYS A 230 -23.36 -3.20 8.12
C LYS A 230 -24.84 -2.78 8.11
N HIS A 231 -25.19 -1.72 8.83
CA HIS A 231 -26.57 -1.22 8.97
C HIS A 231 -26.71 0.24 8.53
N SER A 232 -25.77 0.70 7.71
CA SER A 232 -25.69 2.10 7.31
C SER A 232 -26.66 2.42 6.18
N ILE A 233 -27.30 3.57 6.31
CA ILE A 233 -28.06 4.22 5.24
C ILE A 233 -27.12 5.05 4.35
N LEU A 234 -26.07 5.64 4.93
CA LEU A 234 -25.14 6.51 4.22
C LEU A 234 -23.70 6.25 4.69
N ILE A 235 -22.84 5.82 3.77
CA ILE A 235 -21.43 5.52 4.03
C ILE A 235 -20.58 6.67 3.52
N HIS A 236 -19.62 7.14 4.31
CA HIS A 236 -18.67 8.18 3.93
C HIS A 236 -17.27 7.58 3.75
N ALA A 237 -16.76 7.61 2.52
CA ALA A 237 -15.49 7.00 2.16
C ALA A 237 -14.38 8.05 2.02
N GLY A 238 -13.60 8.26 3.09
CA GLY A 238 -12.46 9.17 3.09
C GLY A 238 -11.20 8.60 2.43
N THR A 239 -10.33 9.49 1.95
CA THR A 239 -8.94 9.22 1.54
C THR A 239 -8.76 7.99 0.63
N ASP A 240 -8.18 6.91 1.18
CA ASP A 240 -7.82 5.69 0.46
C ASP A 240 -8.97 4.69 0.38
N MET A 241 -10.05 4.94 1.13
CA MET A 241 -11.24 4.10 1.17
C MET A 241 -12.31 4.53 0.15
N LYS A 242 -12.08 5.62 -0.60
CA LYS A 242 -13.00 6.09 -1.65
C LYS A 242 -13.45 4.93 -2.54
N PHE A 243 -14.72 4.93 -2.94
CA PHE A 243 -15.29 3.82 -3.71
C PHE A 243 -14.60 3.61 -5.07
N TRP A 244 -13.92 4.64 -5.57
CA TRP A 244 -13.15 4.63 -6.82
C TRP A 244 -11.63 4.69 -6.60
N SER A 245 -11.11 4.62 -5.36
CA SER A 245 -9.66 4.68 -5.12
C SER A 245 -8.95 3.38 -5.49
N SER A 246 -9.61 2.25 -5.27
CA SER A 246 -9.05 0.91 -5.44
C SER A 246 -10.07 -0.05 -6.03
N PHE A 247 -9.58 -1.06 -6.73
CA PHE A 247 -10.43 -2.13 -7.23
C PHE A 247 -11.17 -2.83 -6.07
N ILE A 248 -10.51 -3.00 -4.92
CA ILE A 248 -11.09 -3.63 -3.72
C ILE A 248 -12.27 -2.80 -3.19
N SER A 249 -12.13 -1.48 -3.09
CA SER A 249 -13.22 -0.59 -2.67
C SER A 249 -14.37 -0.66 -3.68
N TYR A 250 -14.04 -0.58 -4.97
CA TYR A 250 -15.01 -0.56 -6.06
C TYR A 250 -15.91 -1.81 -6.09
N ILE A 251 -15.34 -3.00 -5.91
CA ILE A 251 -16.10 -4.25 -5.88
C ILE A 251 -16.78 -4.52 -4.53
N SER A 252 -16.24 -4.01 -3.42
CA SER A 252 -16.83 -4.19 -2.08
C SER A 252 -18.14 -3.42 -1.93
N PHE A 253 -18.30 -2.31 -2.65
CA PHE A 253 -19.49 -1.47 -2.60
C PHE A 253 -20.24 -1.50 -3.94
N GLN A 254 -20.90 -2.64 -4.19
CA GLN A 254 -21.60 -2.91 -5.45
C GLN A 254 -22.65 -1.86 -5.82
N GLU A 255 -23.30 -1.24 -4.83
CA GLU A 255 -24.28 -0.18 -5.08
C GLU A 255 -23.63 1.04 -5.76
N TRP A 256 -22.40 1.39 -5.38
CA TRP A 256 -21.65 2.44 -6.04
C TRP A 256 -21.37 2.08 -7.50
N HIS A 257 -20.97 0.83 -7.76
CA HIS A 257 -20.75 0.30 -9.11
C HIS A 257 -22.01 0.34 -9.98
N VAL A 258 -23.17 -0.05 -9.42
CA VAL A 258 -24.45 0.01 -10.12
C VAL A 258 -24.79 1.44 -10.52
N ASN A 259 -24.68 2.40 -9.59
CA ASN A 259 -24.94 3.80 -9.88
C ASN A 259 -23.96 4.36 -10.93
N ASN A 260 -22.68 3.99 -10.88
CA ASN A 260 -21.69 4.40 -11.86
C ASN A 260 -21.97 3.84 -13.27
N LYS A 261 -22.46 2.58 -13.36
CA LYS A 261 -22.91 2.00 -14.64
C LYS A 261 -24.10 2.74 -15.23
N VAL A 262 -25.07 3.12 -14.41
CA VAL A 262 -26.22 3.94 -14.84
C VAL A 262 -25.75 5.27 -15.40
N TRP A 263 -24.80 5.92 -14.72
CA TRP A 263 -24.19 7.16 -15.21
C TRP A 263 -23.50 6.96 -16.57
N ASN A 264 -22.61 5.98 -16.71
CA ASN A 264 -21.86 5.72 -17.94
C ASN A 264 -22.74 5.39 -19.15
N ASN A 265 -23.74 4.51 -18.95
CA ASN A 265 -24.62 4.06 -20.03
C ASN A 265 -25.47 5.20 -20.62
N ASN A 266 -25.81 6.21 -19.81
CA ASN A 266 -26.63 7.33 -20.29
C ASN A 266 -25.86 8.29 -21.22
N TYR A 267 -24.52 8.25 -21.20
CA TYR A 267 -23.69 9.23 -21.93
C TYR A 267 -22.63 8.61 -22.84
N ASN A 268 -22.62 7.28 -23.02
CA ASN A 268 -21.57 6.56 -23.73
C ASN A 268 -20.14 6.91 -23.24
N GLU A 269 -20.02 7.36 -22.00
CA GLU A 269 -18.74 7.69 -21.39
C GLU A 269 -18.22 6.48 -20.63
N ILE A 270 -17.02 6.02 -20.98
CA ILE A 270 -16.30 5.08 -20.15
C ILE A 270 -15.61 5.92 -19.07
N THR A 271 -16.14 5.93 -17.84
CA THR A 271 -15.32 6.37 -16.70
C THR A 271 -14.16 5.39 -16.55
N ASN A 272 -13.01 5.75 -17.12
CA ASN A 272 -11.75 5.09 -16.82
C ASN A 272 -11.36 5.48 -15.40
N ILE A 273 -11.82 4.69 -14.43
CA ILE A 273 -11.38 4.82 -13.05
C ILE A 273 -9.96 4.27 -13.00
N ASP A 274 -8.98 5.17 -12.97
CA ASP A 274 -7.59 4.79 -12.75
C ASP A 274 -7.42 4.42 -11.26
N PHE A 275 -7.47 3.13 -10.98
CA PHE A 275 -7.25 2.64 -9.62
C PHE A 275 -5.81 2.90 -9.22
N ARG A 276 -5.61 3.39 -8.00
CA ARG A 276 -4.26 3.54 -7.46
C ARG A 276 -3.54 2.19 -7.50
N GLN A 277 -2.24 2.22 -7.75
CA GLN A 277 -1.43 1.02 -7.70
C GLN A 277 -1.31 0.54 -6.25
N TYR A 278 -1.87 -0.63 -5.96
CA TYR A 278 -1.73 -1.30 -4.66
C TYR A 278 -0.75 -2.48 -4.77
N ASN A 279 -0.23 -2.90 -3.62
CA ASN A 279 0.71 -4.02 -3.53
C ASN A 279 0.10 -5.38 -3.95
N LEU A 280 -1.23 -5.50 -4.00
CA LEU A 280 -1.93 -6.70 -4.45
C LEU A 280 -2.16 -6.64 -5.97
N PRO A 281 -1.71 -7.64 -6.76
CA PRO A 281 -1.84 -7.66 -8.22
C PRO A 281 -3.24 -8.11 -8.68
N ILE A 282 -4.29 -7.49 -8.14
CA ILE A 282 -5.70 -7.73 -8.47
C ILE A 282 -6.11 -6.76 -9.57
N LYS A 283 -6.40 -7.27 -10.77
CA LYS A 283 -6.76 -6.44 -11.93
C LYS A 283 -8.25 -6.44 -12.22
N ASP A 284 -8.93 -7.53 -11.86
CA ASP A 284 -10.34 -7.75 -12.17
C ASP A 284 -11.05 -8.63 -11.13
N GLN A 285 -12.34 -8.91 -11.37
CA GLN A 285 -13.19 -9.67 -10.45
C GLN A 285 -12.77 -11.14 -10.36
N SER A 286 -12.28 -11.71 -11.46
CA SER A 286 -11.74 -13.07 -11.48
C SER A 286 -10.51 -13.15 -10.60
N ASP A 287 -9.61 -12.17 -10.69
CA ASP A 287 -8.42 -12.09 -9.84
C ASP A 287 -8.75 -12.00 -8.36
N LEU A 288 -9.72 -11.16 -7.98
CA LEU A 288 -10.17 -11.06 -6.59
C LEU A 288 -10.74 -12.39 -6.11
N TYR A 289 -11.65 -12.98 -6.89
CA TYR A 289 -12.31 -14.22 -6.52
C TYR A 289 -11.30 -15.34 -6.27
N GLN A 290 -10.36 -15.51 -7.20
CA GLN A 290 -9.31 -16.51 -7.07
C GLN A 290 -8.44 -16.26 -5.83
N PHE A 291 -8.09 -15.00 -5.56
CA PHE A 291 -7.33 -14.64 -4.37
C PHE A 291 -8.08 -14.96 -3.07
N LEU A 292 -9.31 -14.45 -2.91
CA LEU A 292 -10.09 -14.65 -1.68
C LEU A 292 -10.40 -16.13 -1.45
N PHE A 293 -10.72 -16.86 -2.51
CA PHE A 293 -11.01 -18.28 -2.42
C PHE A 293 -9.77 -19.10 -2.05
N SER A 294 -8.62 -18.84 -2.69
CA SER A 294 -7.35 -19.45 -2.30
C SER A 294 -6.93 -19.10 -0.87
N TYR A 295 -7.12 -17.85 -0.47
CA TYR A 295 -6.82 -17.40 0.89
C TYR A 295 -7.70 -18.11 1.91
N ASN A 296 -8.99 -18.27 1.64
CA ASN A 296 -9.91 -19.04 2.49
C ASN A 296 -9.46 -20.50 2.64
N LEU A 297 -9.07 -21.16 1.54
CA LEU A 297 -8.57 -22.54 1.60
C LEU A 297 -7.24 -22.64 2.36
N PHE A 298 -6.32 -21.72 2.09
CA PHE A 298 -5.04 -21.65 2.77
C PHE A 298 -5.19 -21.39 4.27
N TYR A 299 -6.14 -20.55 4.67
CA TYR A 299 -6.43 -20.24 6.07
C TYR A 299 -6.76 -21.52 6.88
N GLY A 300 -7.44 -22.49 6.26
CA GLY A 300 -7.75 -23.77 6.89
C GLY A 300 -6.52 -24.65 7.18
N ILE A 301 -5.48 -24.58 6.35
CA ILE A 301 -4.24 -25.39 6.49
C ILE A 301 -3.10 -24.64 7.16
N TYR A 302 -3.14 -23.30 7.17
CA TYR A 302 -2.07 -22.44 7.66
C TYR A 302 -1.63 -22.74 9.11
N PRO A 303 -2.53 -22.92 10.10
CA PRO A 303 -2.11 -23.19 11.47
C PRO A 303 -1.23 -24.44 11.58
N ILE A 304 -1.60 -25.52 10.89
CA ILE A 304 -0.89 -26.80 10.98
C ILE A 304 0.45 -26.73 10.24
N LEU A 305 0.47 -26.10 9.06
CA LEU A 305 1.71 -25.83 8.32
C LEU A 305 2.66 -24.95 9.11
N ASN A 306 2.14 -23.93 9.79
CA ASN A 306 2.93 -23.02 10.61
C ASN A 306 3.57 -23.75 11.81
N VAL A 307 2.87 -24.71 12.42
CA VAL A 307 3.44 -25.58 13.46
C VAL A 307 4.53 -26.49 12.88
N LEU A 308 4.26 -27.14 11.73
CA LEU A 308 5.22 -27.99 11.05
C LEU A 308 6.53 -27.24 10.76
N ILE A 309 6.43 -26.05 10.16
CA ILE A 309 7.57 -25.22 9.76
C ILE A 309 8.38 -24.73 10.97
N ASN A 310 7.70 -24.14 11.97
CA ASN A 310 8.42 -23.46 13.06
C ASN A 310 8.95 -24.39 14.15
N TYR A 311 8.38 -25.60 14.28
CA TYR A 311 8.77 -26.55 15.32
C TYR A 311 9.55 -27.73 14.75
N LYS A 312 8.93 -28.51 13.85
CA LYS A 312 9.54 -29.74 13.35
C LYS A 312 10.61 -29.50 12.29
N LEU A 313 10.43 -28.47 11.46
CA LEU A 313 11.33 -28.14 10.35
C LEU A 313 12.18 -26.90 10.59
N LYS A 314 12.30 -26.48 11.86
CA LYS A 314 13.02 -25.26 12.26
C LYS A 314 14.44 -25.22 11.74
N GLU A 315 15.12 -26.37 11.70
CA GLU A 315 16.51 -26.51 11.24
C GLU A 315 16.72 -26.13 9.76
N TYR A 316 15.65 -26.12 8.95
CA TYR A 316 15.71 -25.75 7.54
C TYR A 316 15.32 -24.30 7.26
N GLY A 317 14.91 -23.54 8.29
CA GLY A 317 14.69 -22.09 8.18
C GLY A 317 13.58 -21.69 7.20
N PHE A 318 12.51 -22.50 7.11
CA PHE A 318 11.38 -22.23 6.22
C PHE A 318 10.53 -21.05 6.69
N TYR A 319 10.00 -20.29 5.73
CA TYR A 319 9.00 -19.26 5.95
C TYR A 319 8.02 -19.20 4.77
N ILE A 320 6.77 -18.87 5.08
CA ILE A 320 5.71 -18.71 4.08
C ILE A 320 5.77 -17.27 3.57
N ASN A 321 5.86 -17.13 2.24
CA ASN A 321 5.78 -15.84 1.58
C ASN A 321 4.36 -15.60 1.07
N PHE A 322 3.74 -14.55 1.61
CA PHE A 322 2.43 -14.09 1.18
C PHE A 322 2.49 -13.14 -0.03
N LEU A 323 3.68 -12.76 -0.50
CA LEU A 323 3.85 -11.96 -1.71
C LEU A 323 3.44 -12.78 -2.94
N ILE A 324 2.29 -12.41 -3.49
CA ILE A 324 1.71 -12.93 -4.73
C ILE A 324 2.60 -12.49 -5.90
N SER A 325 3.75 -13.12 -6.08
CA SER A 325 4.69 -12.71 -7.11
C SER A 325 4.39 -13.33 -8.48
N HIS A 326 3.72 -14.51 -8.52
CA HIS A 326 3.55 -15.27 -9.77
C HIS A 326 2.20 -15.98 -9.96
N SER A 327 1.40 -16.21 -8.91
CA SER A 327 0.10 -16.90 -9.03
C SER A 327 -0.87 -16.48 -7.92
N ARG A 328 -2.11 -16.17 -8.32
CA ARG A 328 -3.23 -15.81 -7.43
C ARG A 328 -3.87 -17.02 -6.76
N ARG A 329 -3.35 -18.22 -7.06
CA ARG A 329 -3.84 -19.51 -6.61
C ARG A 329 -2.78 -20.29 -5.82
N SER A 330 -1.75 -19.62 -5.32
CA SER A 330 -0.71 -20.33 -4.59
C SER A 330 -0.01 -19.50 -3.52
N PHE A 331 0.56 -20.21 -2.55
CA PHE A 331 1.42 -19.65 -1.51
C PHE A 331 2.78 -20.34 -1.57
N ASP A 332 3.85 -19.53 -1.61
CA ASP A 332 5.20 -20.05 -1.73
C ASP A 332 5.84 -20.19 -0.33
N ILE A 333 6.65 -21.23 -0.16
CA ILE A 333 7.39 -21.51 1.06
C ILE A 333 8.86 -21.56 0.69
N PHE A 334 9.63 -20.62 1.24
CA PHE A 334 11.06 -20.49 0.98
C PHE A 334 11.86 -20.92 2.19
N SER A 335 13.11 -21.33 1.97
CA SER A 335 14.10 -21.51 3.04
C SER A 335 15.02 -20.29 3.08
N SER A 336 15.39 -19.85 4.28
CA SER A 336 16.44 -18.84 4.47
C SER A 336 17.85 -19.38 4.23
N PHE A 337 18.04 -20.70 4.20
CA PHE A 337 19.33 -21.36 3.99
C PHE A 337 19.58 -21.79 2.55
N LEU A 338 18.53 -21.89 1.74
CA LEU A 338 18.59 -22.30 0.34
C LEU A 338 18.24 -21.12 -0.56
N GLU A 339 18.76 -21.10 -1.79
CA GLU A 339 18.53 -19.98 -2.71
C GLU A 339 17.05 -19.91 -3.16
N PRO A 340 16.28 -18.87 -2.75
CA PRO A 340 14.82 -18.84 -2.93
C PRO A 340 14.34 -18.90 -4.38
N LYS A 341 15.20 -18.50 -5.34
CA LYS A 341 14.87 -18.49 -6.78
C LYS A 341 15.16 -19.82 -7.49
N LYS A 342 15.88 -20.74 -6.85
CA LYS A 342 16.26 -22.03 -7.45
C LYS A 342 15.48 -23.21 -6.86
N PHE A 343 15.05 -23.07 -5.62
CA PHE A 343 14.35 -24.09 -4.86
C PHE A 343 13.32 -23.46 -3.93
N TYR A 344 12.07 -23.87 -4.06
CA TYR A 344 10.99 -23.47 -3.14
C TYR A 344 9.84 -24.46 -3.20
N TYR A 345 9.04 -24.52 -2.13
CA TYR A 345 7.77 -25.22 -2.17
C TYR A 345 6.64 -24.26 -2.48
N LYS A 346 5.56 -24.79 -3.02
CA LYS A 346 4.38 -24.03 -3.37
C LYS A 346 3.14 -24.84 -3.04
N ILE A 347 2.19 -24.20 -2.38
CA ILE A 347 0.85 -24.76 -2.22
C ILE A 347 0.00 -24.17 -3.32
N GLU A 348 -0.43 -24.98 -4.28
CA GLU A 348 -1.24 -24.55 -5.42
C GLU A 348 -2.67 -25.08 -5.30
N PHE A 349 -3.64 -24.21 -5.57
CA PHE A 349 -5.06 -24.52 -5.62
C PHE A 349 -5.52 -24.63 -7.07
N GLN A 350 -6.02 -25.80 -7.46
CA GLN A 350 -6.66 -26.01 -8.75
C GLN A 350 -8.16 -26.17 -8.58
N TYR A 351 -8.90 -25.19 -9.11
CA TYR A 351 -10.35 -25.17 -9.10
C TYR A 351 -10.86 -26.12 -10.18
N GLY A 352 -11.52 -27.20 -9.78
CA GLY A 352 -12.24 -28.07 -10.70
C GLY A 352 -13.71 -27.65 -10.85
N TYR A 353 -14.39 -28.30 -11.79
CA TYR A 353 -15.79 -28.04 -12.15
C TYR A 353 -16.68 -29.21 -11.70
N GLY A 354 -17.89 -28.97 -11.20
CA GLY A 354 -18.82 -30.05 -10.79
C GLY A 354 -18.35 -30.85 -9.57
N GLU A 355 -18.45 -32.18 -9.62
CA GLU A 355 -18.04 -33.09 -8.53
C GLU A 355 -16.52 -33.12 -8.27
N TRP A 356 -15.74 -32.52 -9.18
CA TRP A 356 -14.28 -32.45 -9.13
C TRP A 356 -13.82 -31.29 -8.24
N GLY A 357 -14.21 -31.29 -6.97
CA GLY A 357 -13.93 -30.21 -6.00
C GLY A 357 -12.48 -29.68 -6.00
N THR A 358 -12.23 -28.57 -5.29
CA THR A 358 -10.91 -27.92 -5.32
C THR A 358 -9.79 -28.87 -4.90
N LYS A 359 -8.82 -29.07 -5.80
CA LYS A 359 -7.63 -29.88 -5.54
C LYS A 359 -6.53 -28.99 -4.99
N ILE A 360 -5.89 -29.46 -3.93
CA ILE A 360 -4.75 -28.80 -3.30
C ILE A 360 -3.50 -29.58 -3.67
N PHE A 361 -2.46 -28.90 -4.12
CA PHE A 361 -1.19 -29.52 -4.47
C PHE A 361 -0.06 -28.91 -3.65
N PHE A 362 0.85 -29.77 -3.20
CA PHE A 362 2.14 -29.40 -2.66
C PHE A 362 3.20 -29.64 -3.74
N ASP A 363 3.68 -28.55 -4.30
CA ASP A 363 4.64 -28.53 -5.38
C ASP A 363 6.03 -28.24 -4.82
N LEU A 364 7.02 -29.07 -5.16
CA LEU A 364 8.42 -28.71 -5.10
C LEU A 364 8.82 -28.14 -6.45
N VAL A 365 9.22 -26.86 -6.49
CA VAL A 365 9.64 -26.17 -7.71
C VAL A 365 11.17 -26.06 -7.75
N LEU A 366 11.75 -26.54 -8.84
CA LEU A 366 13.18 -26.57 -9.11
C LEU A 366 13.49 -25.84 -10.40
N SER A 367 14.48 -24.94 -10.41
CA SER A 367 14.98 -24.34 -11.66
C SER A 367 15.98 -25.23 -12.40
N ASP A 368 16.27 -24.91 -13.66
CA ASP A 368 17.16 -25.66 -14.57
C ASP A 368 18.50 -26.10 -13.99
N PHE A 369 19.03 -25.33 -13.04
CA PHE A 369 20.29 -25.63 -12.36
C PHE A 369 20.34 -27.02 -11.73
N TYR A 370 19.19 -27.60 -11.35
CA TYR A 370 19.08 -28.91 -10.70
C TYR A 370 18.78 -30.09 -11.66
N ILE A 371 18.72 -29.87 -12.98
CA ILE A 371 18.33 -30.91 -13.95
C ILE A 371 19.19 -32.18 -13.85
N LYS A 372 20.49 -32.06 -13.57
CA LYS A 372 21.41 -33.22 -13.46
C LYS A 372 21.16 -34.12 -12.24
N GLN A 373 20.43 -33.66 -11.24
CA GLN A 373 20.15 -34.39 -10.00
C GLN A 373 18.66 -34.73 -9.86
N PHE A 374 17.84 -34.30 -10.82
CA PHE A 374 16.40 -34.50 -10.82
C PHE A 374 16.04 -35.99 -10.76
N ASP A 375 16.71 -36.83 -11.55
CA ASP A 375 16.43 -38.27 -11.59
C ASP A 375 16.80 -38.98 -10.27
N LEU A 376 17.92 -38.59 -9.64
CA LEU A 376 18.31 -39.11 -8.32
C LEU A 376 17.29 -38.70 -7.25
N LEU A 377 16.86 -37.44 -7.26
CA LEU A 377 15.82 -36.97 -6.33
C LEU A 377 14.50 -37.73 -6.54
N VAL A 378 14.06 -37.89 -7.80
CA VAL A 378 12.84 -38.63 -8.16
C VAL A 378 12.90 -40.07 -7.64
N SER A 379 14.05 -40.75 -7.73
CA SER A 379 14.22 -42.10 -7.20
C SER A 379 14.01 -42.18 -5.68
N ASN A 380 14.53 -41.19 -4.93
CA ASN A 380 14.37 -41.08 -3.48
C ASN A 380 12.93 -40.72 -3.06
N LEU A 381 12.11 -40.23 -3.99
CA LEU A 381 10.74 -39.84 -3.76
C LEU A 381 9.73 -40.91 -4.20
N SER A 382 10.18 -42.06 -4.72
CA SER A 382 9.33 -43.15 -5.24
C SER A 382 8.25 -43.65 -4.28
N MET A 383 8.40 -43.44 -2.97
CA MET A 383 7.41 -43.78 -1.95
C MET A 383 6.22 -42.80 -1.87
N PHE A 384 6.30 -41.64 -2.54
CA PHE A 384 5.23 -40.64 -2.58
C PHE A 384 4.41 -40.78 -3.86
N ASN A 385 3.11 -40.53 -3.76
CA ASN A 385 2.28 -40.35 -4.95
C ASN A 385 2.48 -38.93 -5.49
N PHE A 386 3.34 -38.77 -6.50
CA PHE A 386 3.62 -37.48 -7.13
C PHE A 386 3.50 -37.55 -8.66
N SER A 387 3.32 -36.39 -9.27
CA SER A 387 3.40 -36.18 -10.72
C SER A 387 4.54 -35.21 -11.04
N ILE A 388 5.12 -35.30 -12.23
CA ILE A 388 6.19 -34.42 -12.68
C ILE A 388 5.64 -33.50 -13.78
N ILE A 389 5.86 -32.20 -13.63
CA ILE A 389 5.55 -31.20 -14.66
C ILE A 389 6.85 -30.55 -15.09
N LYS A 390 7.22 -30.72 -16.37
CA LYS A 390 8.41 -30.11 -16.97
C LYS A 390 8.02 -28.80 -17.68
N LYS A 391 8.71 -27.71 -17.37
CA LYS A 391 8.59 -26.39 -18.02
C LYS A 391 9.97 -25.99 -18.59
N PRO A 392 10.05 -25.03 -19.52
CA PRO A 392 11.32 -24.64 -20.14
C PRO A 392 12.45 -24.29 -19.17
N ASP A 393 12.11 -23.63 -18.06
CA ASP A 393 13.10 -23.13 -17.08
C ASP A 393 13.01 -23.83 -15.69
N GLN A 394 12.07 -24.77 -15.52
CA GLN A 394 11.71 -25.36 -14.23
C GLN A 394 11.15 -26.77 -14.33
N ASN A 395 11.48 -27.63 -13.36
CA ASN A 395 10.79 -28.90 -13.10
C ASN A 395 10.00 -28.80 -11.79
N ILE A 396 8.76 -29.32 -11.81
CA ILE A 396 7.87 -29.31 -10.64
C ILE A 396 7.54 -30.76 -10.28
N ILE A 397 7.79 -31.12 -9.02
CA ILE A 397 7.31 -32.37 -8.41
C ILE A 397 6.06 -32.03 -7.62
N ARG A 398 4.92 -32.57 -8.04
CA ARG A 398 3.59 -32.22 -7.55
C ARG A 398 2.97 -33.35 -6.76
N ILE A 399 2.64 -33.10 -5.49
CA ILE A 399 1.96 -34.04 -4.61
C ILE A 399 0.52 -33.55 -4.35
N PRO A 400 -0.52 -34.36 -4.60
CA PRO A 400 -1.88 -34.02 -4.18
C PRO A 400 -2.01 -34.05 -2.65
N ILE A 401 -2.57 -33.00 -2.07
CA ILE A 401 -2.90 -32.91 -0.65
C ILE A 401 -4.37 -33.27 -0.45
N ASP A 402 -4.61 -34.24 0.44
CA ASP A 402 -5.95 -34.57 0.95
C ASP A 402 -6.04 -34.11 2.40
N THR A 403 -6.76 -33.01 2.65
CA THR A 403 -6.90 -32.42 4.00
C THR A 403 -7.70 -33.27 4.97
N SER A 404 -8.37 -34.33 4.51
CA SER A 404 -9.10 -35.29 5.35
C SER A 404 -8.22 -36.41 5.93
N LYS A 405 -6.95 -36.50 5.50
CA LYS A 405 -5.98 -37.53 5.90
C LYS A 405 -4.79 -36.92 6.67
N ASP A 406 -3.87 -37.77 7.12
CA ASP A 406 -2.57 -37.40 7.73
C ASP A 406 -1.57 -36.76 6.74
N PHE A 407 -2.02 -35.81 5.91
CA PHE A 407 -1.21 -35.17 4.88
C PHE A 407 0.02 -34.48 5.45
N ILE A 408 -0.06 -33.98 6.69
CA ILE A 408 1.06 -33.29 7.36
C ILE A 408 2.27 -34.19 7.54
N HIS A 409 2.07 -35.47 7.85
CA HIS A 409 3.18 -36.42 7.97
C HIS A 409 3.85 -36.67 6.62
N ILE A 410 3.03 -36.72 5.56
CA ILE A 410 3.52 -36.85 4.18
C ILE A 410 4.35 -35.62 3.80
N LEU A 411 3.82 -34.42 4.08
CA LEU A 411 4.53 -33.15 3.82
C LEU A 411 5.83 -33.05 4.63
N GLU A 412 5.80 -33.39 5.91
CA GLU A 412 6.97 -33.40 6.78
C GLU A 412 8.08 -34.29 6.20
N LYS A 413 7.75 -35.56 5.92
CA LYS A 413 8.70 -36.51 5.34
C LYS A 413 9.22 -36.03 3.99
N PHE A 414 8.34 -35.55 3.13
CA PHE A 414 8.69 -35.04 1.81
C PHE A 414 9.70 -33.90 1.94
N ILE A 415 9.37 -32.87 2.74
CA ILE A 415 10.23 -31.71 2.95
C ILE A 415 11.57 -32.10 3.57
N VAL A 416 11.61 -33.03 4.53
CA VAL A 416 12.87 -33.50 5.13
C VAL A 416 13.77 -34.17 4.08
N ILE A 417 13.22 -35.06 3.26
CA ILE A 417 14.00 -35.80 2.24
C ILE A 417 14.59 -34.84 1.20
N THR A 418 13.74 -33.97 0.65
CA THR A 418 14.16 -32.99 -0.37
C THR A 418 15.17 -32.01 0.23
N SER A 419 14.90 -31.45 1.41
CA SER A 419 15.81 -30.47 2.03
C SER A 419 17.18 -31.07 2.37
N LYS A 420 17.24 -32.31 2.87
CA LYS A 420 18.50 -33.02 3.08
C LYS A 420 19.26 -33.24 1.77
N HIS A 421 18.57 -33.63 0.72
CA HIS A 421 19.16 -33.80 -0.61
C HIS A 421 19.81 -32.47 -1.08
N PHE A 422 19.07 -31.36 -1.03
CA PHE A 422 19.59 -30.06 -1.50
C PHE A 422 20.68 -29.47 -0.61
N LEU A 423 20.61 -29.64 0.71
CA LEU A 423 21.71 -29.24 1.61
C LEU A 423 22.98 -30.06 1.34
N SER A 424 22.84 -31.36 1.10
CA SER A 424 23.99 -32.22 0.76
C SER A 424 24.63 -31.80 -0.56
N PHE A 425 23.81 -31.47 -1.56
CA PHE A 425 24.27 -31.00 -2.86
C PHE A 425 24.93 -29.63 -2.77
N ALA A 426 24.33 -28.67 -2.06
CA ALA A 426 24.95 -27.37 -1.83
C ALA A 426 26.32 -27.50 -1.15
N ASN A 427 26.45 -28.43 -0.20
CA ASN A 427 27.73 -28.73 0.44
C ASN A 427 28.73 -29.40 -0.52
N GLN A 428 28.28 -30.28 -1.42
CA GLN A 428 29.12 -30.89 -2.45
C GLN A 428 29.58 -29.89 -3.50
N GLU A 429 28.72 -28.98 -3.98
CA GLU A 429 29.13 -27.90 -4.89
C GLU A 429 30.15 -26.97 -4.22
N ILE A 430 29.92 -26.59 -2.96
CA ILE A 430 30.91 -25.83 -2.19
C ILE A 430 32.22 -26.61 -2.13
N LYS A 431 32.17 -27.93 -1.85
CA LYS A 431 33.35 -28.80 -1.79
C LYS A 431 34.08 -28.88 -3.12
N ILE A 432 33.37 -29.06 -4.24
CA ILE A 432 33.91 -29.12 -5.61
C ILE A 432 34.52 -27.77 -6.01
N ILE A 433 33.87 -26.65 -5.71
CA ILE A 433 34.41 -25.30 -5.93
C ILE A 433 35.67 -25.07 -5.10
N THR A 434 35.73 -25.57 -3.87
CA THR A 434 36.96 -25.50 -3.06
C THR A 434 38.07 -26.44 -3.55
N VAL A 435 37.74 -27.66 -3.98
CA VAL A 435 38.71 -28.69 -4.43
C VAL A 435 39.26 -28.39 -5.83
N ASN A 436 38.46 -27.84 -6.73
CA ASN A 436 38.87 -27.45 -8.09
C ASN A 436 39.41 -26.01 -8.18
N SER A 437 39.65 -25.33 -7.05
CA SER A 437 40.24 -23.99 -7.07
C SER A 437 41.70 -24.05 -7.48
N SER A 438 42.06 -23.53 -8.66
CA SER A 438 43.47 -23.42 -9.07
C SER A 438 44.22 -22.39 -8.20
N ALA A 439 45.55 -22.41 -8.17
CA ALA A 439 46.35 -21.38 -7.49
C ALA A 439 45.96 -19.97 -7.95
N LYS A 440 45.68 -19.81 -9.25
CA LYS A 440 45.19 -18.55 -9.83
C LYS A 440 43.85 -18.14 -9.21
N SER A 441 42.86 -19.05 -9.14
CA SER A 441 41.57 -18.78 -8.49
C SER A 441 41.75 -18.40 -7.01
N ARG A 442 42.66 -19.07 -6.30
CA ARG A 442 42.98 -18.77 -4.90
C ARG A 442 43.61 -17.40 -4.70
N ILE A 443 44.47 -16.96 -5.61
CA ILE A 443 45.06 -15.60 -5.60
C ILE A 443 43.99 -14.55 -5.95
N GLN A 444 43.12 -14.82 -6.90
CA GLN A 444 42.00 -13.92 -7.26
C GLN A 444 40.95 -13.80 -6.14
N ASN A 445 40.83 -14.81 -5.29
CA ASN A 445 39.96 -14.77 -4.11
C ASN A 445 40.58 -14.03 -2.91
N GLN A 446 41.83 -13.56 -3.01
CA GLN A 446 42.45 -12.76 -1.95
C GLN A 446 41.82 -11.36 -1.87
N LEU A 447 41.83 -10.78 -0.67
CA LEU A 447 41.24 -9.47 -0.42
C LEU A 447 41.80 -8.39 -1.35
N SER A 448 43.12 -8.40 -1.60
CA SER A 448 43.80 -7.45 -2.48
C SER A 448 43.20 -7.46 -3.89
N TYR A 449 43.03 -8.64 -4.49
CA TYR A 449 42.46 -8.77 -5.83
C TYR A 449 40.99 -8.29 -5.87
N LYS A 450 40.16 -8.70 -4.90
CA LYS A 450 38.74 -8.30 -4.82
C LYS A 450 38.59 -6.78 -4.70
N LEU A 451 39.41 -6.14 -3.88
CA LEU A 451 39.38 -4.69 -3.66
C LEU A 451 39.84 -3.94 -4.92
N GLY A 452 40.95 -4.34 -5.54
CA GLY A 452 41.43 -3.67 -6.74
C GLY A 452 40.49 -3.83 -7.94
N GLN A 453 39.84 -5.00 -8.08
CA GLN A 453 38.81 -5.20 -9.11
C GLN A 453 37.63 -4.25 -8.90
N ALA A 454 37.17 -4.11 -7.66
CA ALA A 454 36.10 -3.17 -7.31
C ALA A 454 36.51 -1.71 -7.56
N MET A 455 37.76 -1.33 -7.28
CA MET A 455 38.27 0.01 -7.58
C MET A 455 38.25 0.29 -9.09
N ILE A 456 38.72 -0.64 -9.92
CA ILE A 456 38.74 -0.50 -11.39
C ILE A 456 37.33 -0.38 -11.97
N VAL A 457 36.41 -1.23 -11.52
CA VAL A 457 35.01 -1.22 -12.02
C VAL A 457 34.31 0.08 -11.63
N ASN A 458 34.49 0.53 -10.39
CA ASN A 458 33.81 1.72 -9.89
C ASN A 458 34.45 3.03 -10.39
N SER A 459 35.72 3.02 -10.79
CA SER A 459 36.40 4.21 -11.33
C SER A 459 35.93 4.62 -12.73
N LYS A 460 35.06 3.84 -13.40
CA LYS A 460 34.60 4.10 -14.78
C LYS A 460 33.45 5.10 -14.87
N SER A 461 32.86 5.54 -13.76
CA SER A 461 31.76 6.51 -13.77
C SER A 461 31.78 7.40 -12.52
N PHE A 462 31.21 8.60 -12.65
CA PHE A 462 31.10 9.56 -11.54
C PHE A 462 30.30 8.99 -10.36
N LEU A 463 29.13 8.42 -10.62
CA LEU A 463 28.32 7.73 -9.59
C LEU A 463 29.04 6.51 -9.01
N GLY A 464 29.85 5.82 -9.83
CA GLY A 464 30.73 4.74 -9.38
C GLY A 464 31.76 5.18 -8.34
N TYR A 465 32.35 6.36 -8.52
CA TYR A 465 33.30 6.93 -7.57
C TYR A 465 32.64 7.25 -6.21
N ILE A 466 31.43 7.82 -6.23
CA ILE A 466 30.67 8.15 -5.01
C ILE A 466 30.32 6.88 -4.21
N ARG A 467 29.91 5.79 -4.88
CA ARG A 467 29.56 4.52 -4.19
C ARG A 467 30.76 3.67 -3.78
N MET A 468 31.96 3.95 -4.30
CA MET A 468 33.15 3.12 -4.13
C MET A 468 33.52 2.84 -2.66
N PRO A 469 33.48 3.81 -1.72
CA PRO A 469 33.81 3.54 -0.31
C PRO A 469 32.90 2.48 0.33
N PHE A 470 31.60 2.51 0.03
CA PHE A 470 30.63 1.55 0.56
C PHE A 470 30.86 0.14 0.00
N VAL A 471 31.13 0.04 -1.31
CA VAL A 471 31.44 -1.24 -1.97
C VAL A 471 32.71 -1.87 -1.39
N LEU A 472 33.76 -1.07 -1.18
CA LEU A 472 35.03 -1.55 -0.60
C LEU A 472 34.86 -2.00 0.86
N SER A 473 34.07 -1.26 1.66
CA SER A 473 33.73 -1.67 3.03
C SER A 473 32.99 -3.01 3.05
N TYR A 474 31.96 -3.15 2.21
CA TYR A 474 31.19 -4.39 2.10
C TYR A 474 32.04 -5.59 1.69
N ILE A 475 32.93 -5.44 0.70
CA ILE A 475 33.83 -6.50 0.25
C ILE A 475 34.76 -6.96 1.38
N LYS A 476 35.30 -6.01 2.16
CA LYS A 476 36.17 -6.31 3.30
C LYS A 476 35.42 -7.10 4.38
N ASP A 477 34.22 -6.67 4.74
CA ASP A 477 33.42 -7.32 5.79
C ASP A 477 32.96 -8.72 5.35
N LYS A 478 32.49 -8.85 4.11
CA LYS A 478 32.12 -10.14 3.51
C LYS A 478 33.30 -11.10 3.46
N HIS A 479 34.49 -10.64 3.03
CA HIS A 479 35.69 -11.48 3.00
C HIS A 479 36.12 -11.95 4.40
N LYS A 480 36.01 -11.08 5.41
CA LYS A 480 36.26 -11.45 6.81
C LYS A 480 35.28 -12.52 7.31
N GLN A 481 34.01 -12.42 6.92
CA GLN A 481 33.01 -13.43 7.26
C GLN A 481 33.26 -14.76 6.54
N GLU A 482 33.62 -14.73 5.25
CA GLU A 482 34.03 -15.91 4.48
C GLU A 482 35.19 -16.65 5.15
N GLN A 483 36.21 -15.93 5.63
CA GLN A 483 37.34 -16.52 6.36
C GLN A 483 36.93 -17.17 7.69
N LYS A 484 36.07 -16.51 8.48
CA LYS A 484 35.55 -17.07 9.74
C LYS A 484 34.76 -18.36 9.48
N ASN A 485 33.85 -18.32 8.51
CA ASN A 485 33.03 -19.47 8.14
C ASN A 485 33.90 -20.64 7.65
N TYR A 486 34.97 -20.36 6.90
CA TYR A 486 35.92 -21.39 6.46
C TYR A 486 36.69 -22.01 7.63
N GLN A 487 37.15 -21.20 8.59
CA GLN A 487 37.81 -21.72 9.80
C GLN A 487 36.89 -22.60 10.64
N GLU A 488 35.63 -22.22 10.79
CA GLU A 488 34.62 -23.03 11.48
C GLU A 488 34.32 -24.34 10.73
N LYS A 489 34.31 -24.31 9.38
CA LYS A 489 34.16 -25.52 8.55
C LYS A 489 35.32 -26.50 8.73
N ILE A 490 36.58 -26.02 8.71
CA ILE A 490 37.75 -26.89 8.93
C ILE A 490 37.77 -27.45 10.36
N LYS A 491 37.30 -26.69 11.36
CA LYS A 491 37.17 -27.19 12.73
C LYS A 491 36.18 -28.36 12.85
N LYS A 492 35.12 -28.35 12.04
CA LYS A 492 34.10 -29.40 12.02
C LYS A 492 34.51 -30.60 11.15
N ASP A 493 35.22 -30.37 10.05
CA ASP A 493 35.74 -31.40 9.17
C ASP A 493 37.16 -31.02 8.68
N PRO A 494 38.22 -31.59 9.31
CA PRO A 494 39.60 -31.32 8.94
C PRO A 494 39.96 -31.66 7.49
N SER A 495 39.21 -32.55 6.83
CA SER A 495 39.45 -32.94 5.44
C SER A 495 39.16 -31.83 4.43
N LEU A 496 38.46 -30.77 4.84
CA LEU A 496 38.14 -29.60 4.02
C LEU A 496 39.28 -28.56 3.98
N LYS A 497 40.39 -28.80 4.68
CA LYS A 497 41.52 -27.88 4.69
C LYS A 497 42.20 -27.88 3.31
N LEU A 498 42.19 -26.74 2.65
CA LEU A 498 42.91 -26.52 1.39
C LEU A 498 44.42 -26.75 1.59
N PRO A 499 45.11 -27.38 0.63
CA PRO A 499 46.56 -27.52 0.68
C PRO A 499 47.26 -26.15 0.65
N PRO A 500 48.54 -26.06 1.04
CA PRO A 500 49.40 -24.90 0.77
C PRO A 500 49.27 -24.39 -0.67
N LEU A 501 49.43 -23.08 -0.90
CA LEU A 501 49.24 -22.49 -2.24
C LEU A 501 50.31 -22.98 -3.23
N GLU A 502 51.48 -23.33 -2.70
CA GLU A 502 52.66 -23.83 -3.40
C GLU A 502 52.45 -25.23 -3.99
N ASP A 503 51.53 -26.01 -3.41
CA ASP A 503 51.28 -27.40 -3.79
C ASP A 503 50.37 -27.52 -5.02
N TYR A 504 49.90 -26.39 -5.57
CA TYR A 504 49.02 -26.36 -6.73
C TYR A 504 49.83 -26.42 -8.04
N PRO A 505 49.41 -27.24 -9.03
CA PRO A 505 50.13 -27.38 -10.29
C PRO A 505 50.35 -26.07 -11.05
N ASP A 506 49.40 -25.13 -10.99
CA ASP A 506 49.46 -23.82 -11.66
C ASP A 506 50.13 -22.72 -10.82
N TYR A 507 50.71 -23.04 -9.66
CA TYR A 507 51.24 -22.04 -8.72
C TYR A 507 52.23 -21.06 -9.36
N LYS A 508 53.19 -21.57 -10.14
CA LYS A 508 54.21 -20.74 -10.82
C LYS A 508 53.59 -19.74 -11.81
N GLU A 509 52.54 -20.14 -12.51
CA GLU A 509 51.83 -19.27 -13.45
C GLU A 509 50.95 -18.27 -12.70
N ALA A 510 50.26 -18.74 -11.64
CA ALA A 510 49.37 -17.95 -10.81
C ALA A 510 50.09 -16.80 -10.08
N LEU A 511 51.39 -16.89 -9.81
CA LEU A 511 52.17 -15.79 -9.25
C LEU A 511 52.12 -14.51 -10.11
N LYS A 512 51.93 -14.64 -11.42
CA LYS A 512 51.76 -13.48 -12.33
C LYS A 512 50.50 -12.67 -11.99
N GLU A 513 49.48 -13.28 -11.38
CA GLU A 513 48.27 -12.56 -10.93
C GLU A 513 48.56 -11.60 -9.77
N LYS A 514 49.59 -11.85 -8.95
CA LYS A 514 50.01 -10.88 -7.92
C LYS A 514 50.71 -9.66 -8.52
N GLU A 515 51.26 -9.80 -9.72
CA GLU A 515 51.95 -8.71 -10.41
C GLU A 515 51.01 -7.81 -11.22
N CYS A 516 49.76 -8.24 -11.45
CA CYS A 516 48.79 -7.49 -12.24
C CYS A 516 48.32 -6.19 -11.53
N LEU A 517 47.83 -5.24 -12.33
CA LEU A 517 47.30 -3.96 -11.84
C LEU A 517 46.23 -4.16 -10.76
N THR A 518 45.29 -5.05 -11.02
CA THR A 518 44.15 -5.34 -10.14
C THR A 518 44.63 -5.72 -8.74
N TYR A 519 45.58 -6.64 -8.64
CA TYR A 519 46.09 -7.10 -7.36
C TYR A 519 46.87 -5.99 -6.63
N LYS A 520 47.80 -5.32 -7.32
CA LYS A 520 48.63 -4.23 -6.76
C LYS A 520 47.82 -3.04 -6.29
N LEU A 521 46.72 -2.72 -6.99
CA LEU A 521 45.83 -1.63 -6.62
C LEU A 521 45.14 -1.87 -5.28
N GLY A 522 44.65 -3.09 -5.04
CA GLY A 522 44.05 -3.44 -3.76
C GLY A 522 45.08 -3.60 -2.64
N GLU A 523 46.30 -4.05 -2.93
CA GLU A 523 47.39 -4.03 -1.94
C GLU A 523 47.72 -2.60 -1.49
N ALA A 524 47.83 -1.66 -2.44
CA ALA A 524 48.05 -0.25 -2.15
C ALA A 524 46.93 0.31 -1.24
N LEU A 525 45.67 -0.05 -1.50
CA LEU A 525 44.53 0.31 -0.64
C LEU A 525 44.64 -0.28 0.77
N ILE A 526 44.96 -1.56 0.90
CA ILE A 526 45.12 -2.22 2.20
C ILE A 526 46.25 -1.54 3.00
N LYS A 527 47.37 -1.24 2.35
CA LYS A 527 48.52 -0.56 2.94
C LYS A 527 48.17 0.87 3.37
N ALA A 528 47.44 1.60 2.52
CA ALA A 528 46.94 2.94 2.82
C ALA A 528 46.03 2.94 4.05
N ASN A 529 45.11 1.98 4.13
CA ASN A 529 44.19 1.85 5.26
C ASN A 529 44.91 1.45 6.56
N LYS A 530 45.98 0.64 6.50
CA LYS A 530 46.82 0.33 7.68
C LYS A 530 47.65 1.52 8.17
N THR A 531 47.98 2.45 7.28
CA THR A 531 48.85 3.62 7.56
C THR A 531 48.12 4.95 7.42
N TRP A 532 46.79 4.94 7.58
CA TRP A 532 45.93 6.10 7.31
C TRP A 532 46.36 7.34 8.12
N TYR A 533 46.73 7.14 9.39
CA TYR A 533 47.23 8.16 10.32
C TYR A 533 48.64 8.70 9.99
N LYS A 534 49.34 8.09 9.03
CA LYS A 534 50.65 8.54 8.50
C LYS A 534 50.57 9.03 7.05
N GLY A 535 49.38 9.47 6.62
CA GLY A 535 49.13 9.91 5.25
C GLY A 535 49.12 8.76 4.23
N GLY A 536 48.75 7.54 4.64
CA GLY A 536 48.74 6.35 3.79
C GLY A 536 47.96 6.51 2.49
N TYR A 537 46.83 7.22 2.51
CA TYR A 537 46.03 7.51 1.32
C TYR A 537 46.70 8.49 0.36
N VAL A 538 47.49 9.45 0.86
CA VAL A 538 48.29 10.34 0.01
C VAL A 538 49.39 9.55 -0.70
N LYS A 539 50.08 8.65 0.02
CA LYS A 539 51.07 7.74 -0.57
C LYS A 539 50.46 6.80 -1.62
N MET A 540 49.24 6.34 -1.39
CA MET A 540 48.49 5.51 -2.33
C MET A 540 48.29 6.21 -3.68
N LEU A 541 47.98 7.51 -3.69
CA LEU A 541 47.82 8.27 -4.94
C LEU A 541 49.11 8.28 -5.78
N PHE A 542 50.26 8.43 -5.13
CA PHE A 542 51.57 8.33 -5.79
C PHE A 542 51.85 6.90 -6.29
N GLU A 543 51.51 5.87 -5.52
CA GLU A 543 51.64 4.47 -5.94
C GLU A 543 50.75 4.16 -7.16
N ILE A 544 49.50 4.65 -7.18
CA ILE A 544 48.58 4.52 -8.32
C ILE A 544 49.16 5.22 -9.57
N GLY A 545 49.74 6.42 -9.41
CA GLY A 545 50.40 7.13 -10.50
C GLY A 545 51.56 6.34 -11.10
N LYS A 546 52.41 5.74 -10.26
CA LYS A 546 53.52 4.87 -10.69
C LYS A 546 53.04 3.60 -11.40
N LEU A 547 51.98 2.96 -10.88
CA LEU A 547 51.37 1.77 -11.50
C LEU A 547 50.82 2.09 -12.90
N LYS A 548 50.16 3.24 -13.06
CA LYS A 548 49.68 3.71 -14.38
C LYS A 548 50.81 3.97 -15.37
N GLN A 549 51.91 4.57 -14.94
CA GLN A 549 53.08 4.83 -15.79
C GLN A 549 53.79 3.53 -16.22
N LYS A 550 53.89 2.54 -15.32
CA LYS A 550 54.49 1.24 -15.62
C LYS A 550 53.71 0.50 -16.72
N ILE A 551 52.39 0.49 -16.63
CA ILE A 551 51.49 -0.14 -17.62
C ILE A 551 51.54 0.58 -18.96
N LYS A 552 51.65 1.91 -18.96
CA LYS A 552 51.79 2.68 -20.21
C LYS A 552 53.09 2.30 -20.95
N LYS A 553 54.21 2.17 -20.23
CA LYS A 553 55.50 1.74 -20.81
C LYS A 553 55.52 0.28 -21.28
N GLU A 554 54.76 -0.60 -20.62
CA GLU A 554 54.63 -2.03 -21.01
C GLU A 554 53.69 -2.23 -22.21
N ASN A 555 52.79 -1.30 -22.50
CA ASN A 555 51.90 -1.33 -23.67
C ASN A 555 52.48 -0.61 -24.91
N ASP A 556 53.45 0.28 -24.70
CA ASP A 556 54.15 1.06 -25.75
C ASP A 556 55.46 0.39 -26.21
N ALA A 557 55.83 -0.77 -25.64
CA ALA A 557 57.00 -1.59 -25.96
C ALA A 557 56.55 -2.96 -26.49
#